data_AF-A0A5B9EFP3-F1
#
_entry.id   AF-A0A5B9EFP3-F1
#
_cell.length_a   1.000
_cell.length_b   1.000
_cell.length_c   1.000
_cell.angle_alpha   90.00
_cell.angle_beta   90.00
_cell.angle_gamma   90.00
#
_symmetry.space_group_name_H-M   'P 1'
#
loop_
_entity.id
_entity.type
_entity.pdbx_description
1 polymer ?
#
loop_
_entity_poly.entity_id
_entity_poly.type
_entity_poly.pdbx_seq_one_letter_code
_entity_poly.pdbx_strand_id
1 'polypeptide(L)'
;MQSGQSACTERSMEELTSIQSHFFIHPLPAIFFGASAARNILEPFPCCWVSGRIEPCPNGLEFGTIDCIIDFLLGAFSQMRVQQWCAIGFLLTTISMAGAQTATPTVMTGTWATAPVQALAKTTDAGDKTIRNIVRVSLGSTDTVSVQLTNEFGIEPLTVSAATIALRQTDNTVSTPVALSFHGQASIVIPPGKFVWSDAVHLPFPAMSDVAVSLFVPTQPMTFVSQHNFANATNYLAPGNQVSALTLTDATKLMSFRYLKSVAVSSPSQGAILCFGDSITDGSRSTADTNQRWPDLLAKRLAANSPTATLAVMNVGIGGNRILHDVTGPSSLSRFDRDVLELANVKYVVLLEGINDIGHSYDQKNPYDHVSVQELIAADRLLITRAHANGLKIIGATLTPYLPTGYSSPAGEQVRSALNQWIRTGGEFDGVIDFEKATSDSAKRDAFLSTYDSGDHLHPNDAGMKSMADSIDLTLFTK
;
A
#
# COMPACT_ATOMS: atom_id res chain seq x y z
N MET A 1 -68.51 -4.68 -60.52
CA MET A 1 -67.79 -4.57 -59.24
C MET A 1 -66.42 -4.00 -59.55
N GLN A 2 -66.26 -2.69 -59.38
CA GLN A 2 -65.01 -1.93 -59.55
C GLN A 2 -64.00 -2.37 -58.46
N SER A 3 -62.68 -2.31 -58.56
CA SER A 3 -61.67 -1.56 -59.32
C SER A 3 -60.36 -2.41 -59.20
N GLY A 4 -59.27 -2.29 -59.96
CA GLY A 4 -58.60 -1.17 -60.60
C GLY A 4 -57.10 -1.30 -60.27
N GLN A 5 -56.26 -1.20 -61.29
CA GLN A 5 -54.82 -1.52 -61.29
C GLN A 5 -53.90 -0.53 -60.55
N SER A 6 -52.66 -0.99 -60.36
CA SER A 6 -51.37 -0.27 -60.50
C SER A 6 -50.73 0.49 -59.31
N ALA A 7 -49.52 -0.01 -58.98
CA ALA A 7 -48.20 0.64 -58.98
C ALA A 7 -47.78 1.75 -57.97
N CYS A 8 -46.46 1.69 -57.70
CA CYS A 8 -45.50 2.77 -57.35
C CYS A 8 -45.33 3.26 -55.89
N THR A 9 -44.13 2.93 -55.35
CA THR A 9 -43.06 3.76 -54.75
C THR A 9 -43.28 5.15 -54.14
N GLU A 10 -42.46 5.42 -53.10
CA GLU A 10 -42.12 6.68 -52.37
C GLU A 10 -43.21 7.20 -51.41
N ARG A 11 -42.99 7.65 -50.16
CA ARG A 11 -41.86 8.34 -49.47
C ARG A 11 -42.10 8.36 -47.94
N SER A 12 -41.02 8.60 -47.18
CA SER A 12 -40.84 9.19 -45.81
C SER A 12 -42.05 9.81 -45.06
N MET A 13 -42.17 9.84 -43.73
CA MET A 13 -41.21 10.14 -42.64
C MET A 13 -41.78 9.68 -41.27
N GLU A 14 -40.87 9.50 -40.30
CA GLU A 14 -40.99 9.74 -38.85
C GLU A 14 -41.49 8.67 -37.84
N GLU A 15 -40.77 8.70 -36.71
CA GLU A 15 -41.03 8.22 -35.34
C GLU A 15 -40.51 6.86 -34.82
N LEU A 16 -39.48 7.01 -33.97
CA LEU A 16 -39.33 6.47 -32.61
C LEU A 16 -38.75 5.05 -32.41
N THR A 17 -37.44 5.08 -32.10
CA THR A 17 -36.77 4.50 -30.91
C THR A 17 -36.85 3.00 -30.59
N SER A 18 -35.67 2.52 -30.16
CA SER A 18 -35.43 1.50 -29.13
C SER A 18 -35.06 0.07 -29.58
N ILE A 19 -33.77 -0.22 -29.36
CA ILE A 19 -33.20 -1.44 -28.77
C ILE A 19 -33.34 -2.73 -29.59
N GLN A 20 -32.26 -3.05 -30.31
CA GLN A 20 -31.91 -4.44 -30.61
C GLN A 20 -30.67 -4.84 -29.81
N SER A 21 -30.93 -5.62 -28.77
CA SER A 21 -30.03 -6.61 -28.20
C SER A 21 -29.70 -7.68 -29.24
N HIS A 22 -28.42 -7.90 -29.57
CA HIS A 22 -27.95 -9.17 -30.12
C HIS A 22 -26.61 -9.55 -29.50
N PHE A 23 -26.61 -10.74 -28.90
CA PHE A 23 -25.46 -11.48 -28.41
C PHE A 23 -24.39 -11.65 -29.51
N PHE A 24 -23.13 -11.42 -29.16
CA PHE A 24 -21.99 -11.98 -29.88
C PHE A 24 -21.10 -12.76 -28.91
N ILE A 25 -21.08 -14.07 -29.14
CA ILE A 25 -20.12 -15.03 -28.58
C ILE A 25 -18.86 -14.93 -29.42
N HIS A 26 -17.70 -14.75 -28.79
CA HIS A 26 -16.40 -14.97 -29.43
C HIS A 26 -15.49 -15.88 -28.56
N PRO A 27 -14.62 -16.69 -29.19
CA PRO A 27 -14.06 -17.89 -28.59
C PRO A 27 -12.73 -17.68 -27.86
N LEU A 28 -12.51 -18.49 -26.82
CA LEU A 28 -11.25 -18.70 -26.11
C LEU A 28 -10.27 -19.55 -26.95
N PRO A 29 -8.94 -19.32 -26.85
CA PRO A 29 -7.95 -20.26 -27.36
C PRO A 29 -7.64 -21.35 -26.33
N ALA A 30 -7.56 -22.58 -26.83
CA ALA A 30 -7.29 -23.80 -26.10
C ALA A 30 -5.85 -23.86 -25.55
N ILE A 31 -5.70 -24.22 -24.27
CA ILE A 31 -4.44 -24.63 -23.65
C ILE A 31 -4.53 -26.13 -23.36
N PHE A 32 -3.61 -26.89 -23.95
CA PHE A 32 -3.47 -28.33 -23.76
C PHE A 32 -2.97 -28.65 -22.34
N PHE A 33 -3.70 -29.51 -21.63
CA PHE A 33 -3.20 -30.24 -20.46
C PHE A 33 -2.61 -31.58 -20.93
N GLY A 34 -1.37 -31.85 -20.55
CA GLY A 34 -0.74 -33.17 -20.62
C GLY A 34 0.05 -33.42 -19.35
N ALA A 35 -0.50 -34.23 -18.44
CA ALA A 35 0.20 -34.73 -17.28
C ALA A 35 0.95 -36.02 -17.64
N SER A 36 2.21 -36.13 -17.22
CA SER A 36 2.83 -37.44 -16.94
C SER A 36 3.98 -37.26 -15.96
N ALA A 37 3.93 -38.03 -14.88
CA ALA A 37 4.96 -38.14 -13.86
C ALA A 37 5.97 -39.23 -14.24
N ALA A 38 7.26 -38.96 -14.11
CA ALA A 38 8.28 -39.98 -13.84
C ALA A 38 9.54 -39.35 -13.23
N ARG A 39 10.11 -40.09 -12.28
CA ARG A 39 11.16 -39.69 -11.34
C ARG A 39 12.58 -39.69 -11.95
N ASN A 40 13.44 -38.92 -11.29
CA ASN A 40 14.80 -39.26 -10.84
C ASN A 40 16.04 -39.08 -11.77
N ILE A 41 16.97 -38.28 -11.23
CA ILE A 41 18.45 -38.43 -11.19
C ILE A 41 19.23 -37.99 -12.44
N LEU A 42 19.87 -36.82 -12.39
CA LEU A 42 21.35 -36.63 -12.33
C LEU A 42 21.74 -35.13 -12.43
N GLU A 43 22.78 -34.80 -11.68
CA GLU A 43 23.40 -33.49 -11.42
C GLU A 43 24.20 -32.87 -12.61
N PRO A 44 24.63 -31.60 -12.51
CA PRO A 44 25.01 -30.74 -13.64
C PRO A 44 26.52 -30.75 -13.94
N PHE A 45 26.91 -30.52 -15.19
CA PHE A 45 28.24 -29.99 -15.51
C PHE A 45 28.20 -28.92 -16.62
N PRO A 46 29.16 -27.97 -16.61
CA PRO A 46 29.02 -26.63 -17.14
C PRO A 46 29.57 -26.49 -18.56
N CYS A 47 28.96 -25.62 -19.37
CA CYS A 47 29.52 -25.19 -20.66
C CYS A 47 30.09 -23.77 -20.52
N CYS A 48 31.38 -23.59 -20.86
CA CYS A 48 32.00 -22.28 -21.09
C CYS A 48 32.15 -22.02 -22.58
N TRP A 49 31.90 -20.77 -22.98
CA TRP A 49 31.84 -20.27 -24.35
C TRP A 49 33.18 -19.63 -24.73
N VAL A 50 33.87 -20.15 -25.74
CA VAL A 50 35.07 -19.50 -26.32
C VAL A 50 35.03 -19.58 -27.84
N SER A 51 35.02 -18.41 -28.49
CA SER A 51 35.29 -18.19 -29.93
C SER A 51 34.55 -19.10 -30.95
N GLY A 52 33.22 -19.12 -30.89
CA GLY A 52 32.41 -19.18 -32.12
C GLY A 52 32.25 -20.51 -32.87
N ARG A 53 32.64 -21.67 -32.34
CA ARG A 53 32.20 -23.00 -32.85
C ARG A 53 32.10 -24.04 -31.73
N ILE A 54 31.15 -24.98 -31.85
CA ILE A 54 30.89 -26.09 -30.91
C ILE A 54 31.50 -27.37 -31.49
N GLU A 55 32.45 -27.98 -30.78
CA GLU A 55 32.97 -29.33 -31.08
C GLU A 55 33.13 -30.17 -29.80
N PRO A 56 33.01 -31.52 -29.88
CA PRO A 56 32.97 -32.42 -28.71
C PRO A 56 34.35 -32.70 -28.11
N CYS A 57 34.42 -32.80 -26.77
CA CYS A 57 35.64 -33.18 -26.04
C CYS A 57 36.00 -34.67 -26.23
N PRO A 58 37.27 -35.02 -26.49
CA PRO A 58 37.74 -36.41 -26.46
C PRO A 58 38.02 -36.88 -25.03
N ASN A 59 37.60 -38.12 -24.72
CA ASN A 59 37.86 -38.80 -23.45
C ASN A 59 39.34 -39.19 -23.29
N GLY A 60 39.87 -39.01 -22.08
CA GLY A 60 41.24 -39.33 -21.68
C GLY A 60 41.46 -40.79 -21.27
N LEU A 61 42.74 -41.18 -21.34
CA LEU A 61 43.37 -42.34 -20.73
C LEU A 61 44.45 -41.84 -19.75
N GLU A 62 44.26 -42.22 -18.48
CA GLU A 62 45.17 -42.57 -17.39
C GLU A 62 46.70 -42.24 -17.30
N PHE A 63 47.10 -42.03 -16.03
CA PHE A 63 48.39 -42.24 -15.32
C PHE A 63 49.60 -41.31 -15.53
N GLY A 64 50.13 -40.78 -14.40
CA GLY A 64 51.55 -40.43 -14.26
C GLY A 64 51.91 -39.25 -13.35
N THR A 65 52.33 -39.56 -12.14
CA THR A 65 53.05 -38.75 -11.11
C THR A 65 54.16 -37.81 -11.63
N ILE A 66 54.44 -36.72 -10.89
CA ILE A 66 55.77 -36.38 -10.31
C ILE A 66 55.67 -35.10 -9.44
N ASP A 67 56.06 -35.24 -8.18
CA ASP A 67 56.42 -34.19 -7.21
C ASP A 67 57.72 -33.49 -7.60
N CYS A 68 57.81 -32.16 -7.39
CA CYS A 68 59.04 -31.54 -6.92
C CYS A 68 58.85 -30.07 -6.50
N ILE A 69 59.58 -29.70 -5.44
CA ILE A 69 59.84 -28.34 -4.90
C ILE A 69 58.82 -27.85 -3.85
N ILE A 70 59.03 -28.25 -2.59
CA ILE A 70 59.32 -27.38 -1.43
C ILE A 70 59.79 -28.33 -0.33
N ASP A 71 61.10 -28.57 -0.22
CA ASP A 71 61.75 -29.14 0.97
C ASP A 71 63.28 -29.08 0.81
N PHE A 72 63.83 -27.86 0.71
CA PHE A 72 65.28 -27.70 0.71
C PHE A 72 65.77 -26.37 1.29
N LEU A 73 65.25 -25.90 2.44
CA LEU A 73 65.96 -24.88 3.23
C LEU A 73 65.66 -24.98 4.75
N LEU A 74 65.99 -26.12 5.35
CA LEU A 74 66.30 -26.20 6.78
C LEU A 74 67.55 -27.08 6.96
N GLY A 75 68.68 -26.49 7.38
CA GLY A 75 69.85 -27.28 7.76
C GLY A 75 71.19 -26.55 7.82
N ALA A 76 71.36 -25.62 8.77
CA ALA A 76 72.61 -25.22 9.45
C ALA A 76 72.28 -23.92 10.20
N PHE A 77 72.39 -23.77 11.52
CA PHE A 77 73.60 -23.91 12.33
C PHE A 77 73.21 -24.18 13.79
N SER A 78 73.91 -25.13 14.40
CA SER A 78 74.02 -25.27 15.85
C SER A 78 75.02 -24.28 16.43
N GLN A 79 74.77 -23.88 17.68
CA GLN A 79 75.62 -23.13 18.63
C GLN A 79 75.42 -21.61 18.68
N MET A 80 74.72 -21.13 19.71
CA MET A 80 75.32 -20.35 20.82
C MET A 80 74.24 -19.77 21.75
N ARG A 81 74.34 -20.14 23.03
CA ARG A 81 74.09 -19.34 24.24
C ARG A 81 72.66 -18.84 24.51
N VAL A 82 72.05 -19.54 25.46
CA VAL A 82 71.12 -19.04 26.48
C VAL A 82 71.67 -17.75 27.11
N GLN A 83 71.00 -16.62 26.89
CA GLN A 83 70.81 -15.46 27.78
C GLN A 83 70.55 -14.19 26.94
N GLN A 84 69.65 -13.33 27.45
CA GLN A 84 69.38 -11.95 27.01
C GLN A 84 68.48 -11.73 25.79
N TRP A 85 67.16 -11.90 25.94
CA TRP A 85 66.16 -11.00 25.31
C TRP A 85 64.88 -10.97 26.19
N CYS A 86 64.99 -10.40 27.40
CA CYS A 86 63.83 -9.82 28.07
C CYS A 86 63.77 -8.35 27.65
N ALA A 87 62.57 -7.87 27.33
CA ALA A 87 62.24 -6.52 26.87
C ALA A 87 62.55 -6.22 25.39
N ILE A 88 61.68 -6.70 24.50
CA ILE A 88 61.04 -5.99 23.37
C ILE A 88 60.01 -7.00 22.83
N GLY A 89 58.85 -7.05 23.47
CA GLY A 89 57.78 -8.00 23.13
C GLY A 89 56.47 -7.64 23.80
N PHE A 90 56.27 -6.35 24.10
CA PHE A 90 55.07 -5.84 24.76
C PHE A 90 54.73 -4.41 24.32
N LEU A 91 55.06 -4.06 23.06
CA LEU A 91 54.52 -2.87 22.41
C LEU A 91 54.09 -3.30 21.01
N LEU A 92 52.83 -3.02 20.66
CA LEU A 92 52.14 -3.30 19.39
C LEU A 92 51.38 -4.63 19.33
N THR A 93 50.24 -4.71 20.02
CA THR A 93 48.95 -5.13 19.43
C THR A 93 47.82 -4.95 20.47
N THR A 94 47.69 -3.77 21.05
CA THR A 94 46.38 -3.29 21.48
C THR A 94 45.70 -2.69 20.26
N ILE A 95 45.22 -3.54 19.35
CA ILE A 95 44.19 -3.11 18.40
C ILE A 95 42.96 -2.89 19.28
N SER A 96 42.69 -1.63 19.60
CA SER A 96 41.38 -1.22 20.07
C SER A 96 40.36 -1.76 19.08
N MET A 97 39.67 -2.84 19.45
CA MET A 97 38.35 -3.12 18.92
C MET A 97 37.44 -2.01 19.46
N ALA A 98 37.60 -0.81 18.91
CA ALA A 98 36.51 0.16 18.89
C ALA A 98 35.37 -0.60 18.20
N GLY A 99 34.36 -0.97 18.97
CA GLY A 99 33.20 -1.67 18.46
C GLY A 99 32.69 -0.90 17.26
N ALA A 100 32.89 -1.46 16.06
CA ALA A 100 32.11 -1.07 14.91
C ALA A 100 30.69 -1.47 15.29
N GLN A 101 29.95 -0.52 15.84
CA GLN A 101 28.52 -0.63 16.06
C GLN A 101 27.97 -0.88 14.67
N THR A 102 27.68 -2.15 14.35
CA THR A 102 27.09 -2.52 13.06
C THR A 102 25.83 -1.69 12.95
N ALA A 103 25.86 -0.68 12.08
CA ALA A 103 24.72 0.18 11.85
C ALA A 103 23.54 -0.75 11.56
N THR A 104 22.45 -0.58 12.31
CA THR A 104 21.24 -1.37 12.11
C THR A 104 20.89 -1.32 10.62
N PRO A 105 20.78 -2.46 9.93
CA PRO A 105 20.49 -2.47 8.49
C PRO A 105 19.23 -1.64 8.22
N THR A 106 19.35 -0.63 7.37
CA THR A 106 18.22 0.21 7.00
C THR A 106 17.42 -0.48 5.90
N VAL A 107 16.10 -0.53 6.07
CA VAL A 107 15.18 -1.13 5.09
C VAL A 107 14.21 -0.04 4.64
N MET A 108 13.91 0.00 3.33
CA MET A 108 12.85 0.85 2.81
C MET A 108 11.52 0.42 3.41
N THR A 109 10.91 1.31 4.18
CA THR A 109 9.64 1.05 4.87
C THR A 109 8.64 2.12 4.49
N GLY A 110 7.43 1.71 4.12
CA GLY A 110 6.33 2.63 3.85
C GLY A 110 6.00 3.44 5.09
N THR A 111 6.06 4.77 4.98
CA THR A 111 5.77 5.71 6.08
C THR A 111 4.40 6.37 5.91
N TRP A 112 3.88 6.35 4.69
CA TRP A 112 2.54 6.80 4.34
C TRP A 112 2.09 6.03 3.09
N ALA A 113 0.78 5.74 3.01
CA ALA A 113 0.16 5.22 1.81
C ALA A 113 -1.30 5.66 1.76
N THR A 114 -1.92 5.45 0.60
CA THR A 114 -3.35 5.56 0.39
C THR A 114 -3.81 4.54 -0.65
N ALA A 115 -5.06 4.09 -0.58
CA ALA A 115 -5.61 3.21 -1.60
C ALA A 115 -6.25 4.04 -2.72
N PRO A 116 -5.74 3.96 -3.97
CA PRO A 116 -6.38 4.62 -5.08
C PRO A 116 -7.70 3.91 -5.46
N VAL A 117 -8.60 4.69 -6.04
CA VAL A 117 -9.81 4.24 -6.71
C VAL A 117 -9.89 4.87 -8.10
N GLN A 118 -10.77 4.33 -8.93
CA GLN A 118 -11.07 4.92 -10.23
C GLN A 118 -11.88 6.20 -10.05
N ALA A 119 -11.51 7.25 -10.77
CA ALA A 119 -12.34 8.43 -10.93
C ALA A 119 -12.38 8.87 -12.39
N LEU A 120 -13.51 9.41 -12.83
CA LEU A 120 -13.59 10.09 -14.12
C LEU A 120 -12.63 11.29 -14.11
N ALA A 121 -11.79 11.37 -15.14
CA ALA A 121 -10.96 12.53 -15.35
C ALA A 121 -11.86 13.75 -15.56
N LYS A 122 -11.74 14.76 -14.71
CA LYS A 122 -12.40 16.04 -14.96
C LYS A 122 -11.66 16.77 -16.08
N THR A 123 -12.31 17.71 -16.76
CA THR A 123 -11.63 18.62 -17.69
C THR A 123 -10.46 19.36 -17.03
N THR A 124 -10.53 19.55 -15.70
CA THR A 124 -9.44 20.10 -14.88
C THR A 124 -8.25 19.16 -14.69
N ASP A 125 -8.39 17.88 -15.01
CA ASP A 125 -7.40 16.82 -14.78
C ASP A 125 -6.60 16.49 -16.05
N ALA A 126 -7.14 16.84 -17.23
CA ALA A 126 -6.44 16.86 -18.50
C ALA A 126 -5.76 18.22 -18.69
N GLY A 127 -4.50 18.37 -18.26
CA GLY A 127 -3.79 19.62 -18.55
C GLY A 127 -2.41 19.76 -17.92
N ASP A 128 -1.60 20.60 -18.56
CA ASP A 128 -0.37 21.26 -18.12
C ASP A 128 -0.49 21.82 -16.69
N LYS A 129 -0.30 20.95 -15.68
CA LYS A 129 -0.55 21.27 -14.27
C LYS A 129 0.43 20.63 -13.32
N THR A 130 0.68 21.34 -12.23
CA THR A 130 1.36 20.82 -11.05
C THR A 130 0.33 20.39 -10.00
N ILE A 131 0.42 19.13 -9.57
CA ILE A 131 -0.33 18.55 -8.46
C ILE A 131 0.61 18.48 -7.27
N ARG A 132 0.28 19.10 -6.14
CA ARG A 132 1.06 19.01 -4.90
C ARG A 132 0.25 18.27 -3.84
N ASN A 133 0.63 17.02 -3.61
CA ASN A 133 0.05 16.15 -2.59
C ASN A 133 0.77 16.37 -1.26
N ILE A 134 0.04 16.78 -0.22
CA ILE A 134 0.54 16.99 1.14
C ILE A 134 0.20 15.76 1.99
N VAL A 135 1.23 15.02 2.42
CA VAL A 135 1.06 13.78 3.17
C VAL A 135 1.69 13.87 4.54
N ARG A 136 1.00 13.34 5.55
CA ARG A 136 1.50 13.23 6.91
C ARG A 136 2.24 11.91 7.06
N VAL A 137 3.57 11.95 7.18
CA VAL A 137 4.36 10.72 7.32
C VAL A 137 4.35 10.21 8.76
N SER A 138 4.41 8.88 8.95
CA SER A 138 4.45 8.26 10.27
C SER A 138 5.89 8.11 10.80
N LEU A 139 6.78 7.52 10.02
CA LEU A 139 8.22 7.48 10.24
C LEU A 139 8.96 8.62 9.52
N GLY A 140 10.06 9.04 10.13
CA GLY A 140 11.01 9.97 9.52
C GLY A 140 12.00 9.25 8.60
N SER A 141 12.64 10.03 7.73
CA SER A 141 13.77 9.56 6.93
C SER A 141 15.08 9.93 7.64
N THR A 142 15.96 8.95 7.82
CA THR A 142 17.34 9.21 8.28
C THR A 142 18.32 9.43 7.13
N ASP A 143 17.93 9.06 5.91
CA ASP A 143 18.78 9.15 4.73
C ASP A 143 17.93 9.37 3.47
N THR A 144 17.37 8.30 2.90
CA THR A 144 16.67 8.36 1.62
C THR A 144 15.18 8.16 1.70
N VAL A 145 14.47 8.74 0.73
CA VAL A 145 13.02 8.59 0.51
C VAL A 145 12.75 8.18 -0.94
N SER A 146 11.71 7.38 -1.14
CA SER A 146 11.17 7.01 -2.45
C SER A 146 9.66 7.20 -2.45
N VAL A 147 9.08 7.49 -3.62
CA VAL A 147 7.63 7.65 -3.79
C VAL A 147 7.10 6.65 -4.81
N GLN A 148 5.90 6.14 -4.58
CA GLN A 148 5.20 5.28 -5.53
C GLN A 148 4.10 6.08 -6.22
N LEU A 149 4.20 6.19 -7.55
CA LEU A 149 3.17 6.79 -8.40
C LEU A 149 2.30 5.70 -9.03
N THR A 150 1.03 6.01 -9.28
CA THR A 150 0.05 5.02 -9.76
C THR A 150 -0.76 5.51 -10.96
N ASN A 151 -0.96 4.59 -11.91
CA ASN A 151 -1.92 4.64 -13.02
C ASN A 151 -2.77 3.35 -13.08
N GLU A 152 -3.00 2.71 -11.92
CA GLU A 152 -3.67 1.40 -11.81
C GLU A 152 -5.10 1.38 -12.36
N PHE A 153 -5.80 2.52 -12.36
CA PHE A 153 -7.16 2.68 -12.88
C PHE A 153 -7.23 3.52 -14.16
N GLY A 154 -6.10 4.01 -14.67
CA GLY A 154 -6.07 4.66 -15.97
C GLY A 154 -6.13 3.64 -17.10
N ILE A 155 -6.81 4.01 -18.19
CA ILE A 155 -6.87 3.20 -19.42
C ILE A 155 -5.96 3.76 -20.52
N GLU A 156 -5.43 4.97 -20.32
CA GLU A 156 -4.38 5.60 -21.11
C GLU A 156 -3.04 5.64 -20.34
N PRO A 157 -1.88 5.69 -21.03
CA PRO A 157 -0.60 5.89 -20.36
C PRO A 157 -0.52 7.26 -19.67
N LEU A 158 -0.06 7.29 -18.42
CA LEU A 158 0.14 8.51 -17.65
C LEU A 158 1.58 8.99 -17.78
N THR A 159 1.79 10.13 -18.42
CA THR A 159 3.07 10.85 -18.44
C THR A 159 3.17 11.77 -17.24
N VAL A 160 4.26 11.64 -16.47
CA VAL A 160 4.68 12.61 -15.44
C VAL A 160 6.01 13.19 -15.89
N SER A 161 6.02 14.46 -16.28
CA SER A 161 7.18 15.11 -16.91
C SER A 161 8.22 15.63 -15.93
N ALA A 162 7.81 15.87 -14.69
CA ALA A 162 8.71 16.21 -13.58
C ALA A 162 8.05 15.87 -12.24
N ALA A 163 8.85 15.51 -11.24
CA ALA A 163 8.37 15.29 -9.88
C ALA A 163 9.39 15.79 -8.85
N THR A 164 8.90 16.27 -7.72
CA THR A 164 9.73 16.71 -6.58
C THR A 164 9.13 16.27 -5.25
N ILE A 165 9.97 16.22 -4.22
CA ILE A 165 9.60 15.99 -2.84
C ILE A 165 10.25 17.04 -1.93
N ALA A 166 9.53 17.52 -0.92
CA ALA A 166 10.00 18.54 0.01
C ALA A 166 9.27 18.42 1.37
N LEU A 167 9.83 18.97 2.45
CA LEU A 167 9.03 19.19 3.66
C LEU A 167 8.04 20.33 3.42
N ARG A 168 6.80 20.16 3.87
CA ARG A 168 5.83 21.26 3.91
C ARG A 168 6.19 22.20 5.07
N GLN A 169 6.09 23.50 4.82
CA GLN A 169 6.22 24.54 5.85
C GLN A 169 4.84 24.99 6.35
N THR A 170 4.01 25.49 5.43
CA THR A 170 2.63 25.90 5.69
C THR A 170 1.87 25.89 4.38
N ASP A 171 0.56 25.63 4.40
CA ASP A 171 -0.28 25.61 3.19
C ASP A 171 0.38 24.85 2.02
N ASN A 172 0.56 25.51 0.87
CA ASN A 172 1.26 24.97 -0.29
C ASN A 172 2.75 25.33 -0.33
N THR A 173 3.29 26.00 0.70
CA THR A 173 4.69 26.39 0.80
C THR A 173 5.53 25.24 1.32
N VAL A 174 6.68 25.01 0.68
CA VAL A 174 7.60 23.92 0.98
C VAL A 174 9.04 24.42 1.19
N SER A 175 9.86 23.57 1.82
CA SER A 175 11.33 23.72 1.79
C SER A 175 11.88 23.58 0.36
N THR A 176 13.19 23.74 0.18
CA THR A 176 13.84 23.48 -1.11
C THR A 176 13.46 22.09 -1.65
N PRO A 177 12.80 22.01 -2.82
CA PRO A 177 12.38 20.73 -3.39
C PRO A 177 13.56 19.91 -3.90
N VAL A 178 13.53 18.62 -3.63
CA VAL A 178 14.44 17.62 -4.18
C VAL A 178 13.77 16.99 -5.40
N ALA A 179 14.46 16.99 -6.54
CA ALA A 179 13.96 16.36 -7.75
C ALA A 179 13.90 14.83 -7.58
N LEU A 180 12.81 14.23 -8.05
CA LEU A 180 12.65 12.79 -8.14
C LEU A 180 13.00 12.33 -9.56
N SER A 181 13.59 11.15 -9.66
CA SER A 181 13.86 10.47 -10.92
C SER A 181 13.27 9.06 -10.92
N PHE A 182 13.15 8.48 -12.11
CA PHE A 182 12.64 7.14 -12.35
C PHE A 182 13.62 6.44 -13.28
N HIS A 183 14.42 5.51 -12.74
CA HIS A 183 15.52 4.89 -13.48
C HIS A 183 16.51 5.92 -14.07
N GLY A 184 16.83 6.94 -13.29
CA GLY A 184 17.72 8.05 -13.65
C GLY A 184 17.10 9.11 -14.56
N GLN A 185 15.84 8.97 -14.97
CA GLN A 185 15.14 9.94 -15.81
C GLN A 185 14.23 10.85 -15.01
N ALA A 186 14.19 12.15 -15.34
CA ALA A 186 13.33 13.12 -14.66
C ALA A 186 11.83 12.98 -15.03
N SER A 187 11.53 12.28 -16.13
CA SER A 187 10.19 12.06 -16.67
C SER A 187 9.94 10.55 -16.78
N ILE A 188 8.67 10.15 -16.63
CA ILE A 188 8.24 8.76 -16.75
C ILE A 188 6.88 8.67 -17.43
N VAL A 189 6.68 7.60 -18.20
CA VAL A 189 5.37 7.17 -18.70
C VAL A 189 4.97 5.91 -17.96
N ILE A 190 3.88 5.96 -17.21
CA ILE A 190 3.32 4.86 -16.44
C ILE A 190 2.22 4.21 -17.29
N PRO A 191 2.38 2.94 -17.74
CA PRO A 191 1.37 2.29 -18.55
C PRO A 191 0.02 2.15 -17.83
N PRO A 192 -1.09 1.93 -18.58
CA PRO A 192 -2.39 1.60 -17.99
C PRO A 192 -2.28 0.42 -17.03
N GLY A 193 -2.94 0.50 -15.87
CA GLY A 193 -2.96 -0.58 -14.89
C GLY A 193 -1.64 -0.81 -14.15
N LYS A 194 -0.71 0.15 -14.17
CA LYS A 194 0.63 0.01 -13.56
C LYS A 194 0.92 1.10 -12.54
N PHE A 195 1.94 0.85 -11.73
CA PHE A 195 2.55 1.81 -10.81
C PHE A 195 4.08 1.81 -11.01
N VAL A 196 4.76 2.81 -10.48
CA VAL A 196 6.22 2.93 -10.52
C VAL A 196 6.76 3.53 -9.22
N TRP A 197 7.93 3.07 -8.80
CA TRP A 197 8.70 3.70 -7.71
C TRP A 197 9.71 4.70 -8.28
N SER A 198 9.87 5.84 -7.63
CA SER A 198 11.01 6.71 -7.89
C SER A 198 12.31 6.06 -7.42
N ASP A 199 13.43 6.51 -7.99
CA ASP A 199 14.74 6.28 -7.39
C ASP A 199 14.76 6.89 -5.98
N ALA A 200 15.63 6.36 -5.12
CA ALA A 200 15.81 6.87 -3.77
C ALA A 200 16.58 8.19 -3.78
N VAL A 201 16.06 9.20 -3.09
CA VAL A 201 16.71 10.53 -2.98
C VAL A 201 17.01 10.87 -1.54
N HIS A 202 18.16 11.51 -1.28
CA HIS A 202 18.52 11.95 0.07
C HIS A 202 17.62 13.11 0.52
N LEU A 203 16.85 12.87 1.57
CA LEU A 203 16.00 13.89 2.19
C LEU A 203 15.69 13.45 3.64
N PRO A 204 16.49 13.86 4.62
CA PRO A 204 16.23 13.56 6.02
C PRO A 204 15.12 14.46 6.58
N PHE A 205 14.23 13.88 7.37
CA PHE A 205 13.17 14.61 8.07
C PHE A 205 12.71 13.84 9.32
N PRO A 206 12.24 14.54 10.36
CA PRO A 206 11.76 13.87 11.56
C PRO A 206 10.49 13.07 11.27
N ALA A 207 10.24 12.05 12.09
CA ALA A 207 8.95 11.40 12.14
C ALA A 207 7.84 12.43 12.36
N MET A 208 6.63 12.10 11.93
CA MET A 208 5.49 12.97 12.07
C MET A 208 5.53 14.28 11.25
N SER A 209 6.39 14.39 10.22
CA SER A 209 6.45 15.55 9.34
C SER A 209 5.30 15.58 8.32
N ASP A 210 5.02 16.76 7.78
CA ASP A 210 4.27 16.91 6.53
C ASP A 210 5.26 16.96 5.35
N VAL A 211 5.01 16.14 4.34
CA VAL A 211 5.83 16.06 3.13
C VAL A 211 4.96 16.39 1.92
N ALA A 212 5.49 17.20 1.02
CA ALA A 212 4.84 17.58 -0.22
C ALA A 212 5.48 16.82 -1.38
N VAL A 213 4.69 16.00 -2.09
CA VAL A 213 5.07 15.39 -3.36
C VAL A 213 4.41 16.16 -4.49
N SER A 214 5.21 16.85 -5.30
CA SER A 214 4.71 17.63 -6.43
C SER A 214 4.94 16.89 -7.75
N LEU A 215 3.91 16.77 -8.58
CA LEU A 215 3.93 16.10 -9.87
C LEU A 215 3.53 17.09 -10.95
N PHE A 216 4.32 17.21 -12.01
CA PHE A 216 3.94 17.93 -13.21
C PHE A 216 3.40 16.94 -14.24
N VAL A 217 2.11 17.08 -14.55
CA VAL A 217 1.39 16.27 -15.52
C VAL A 217 1.13 17.15 -16.73
N PRO A 218 1.69 16.85 -17.92
CA PRO A 218 1.40 17.61 -19.13
C PRO A 218 -0.02 17.32 -19.62
N THR A 219 -0.52 18.17 -20.52
CA THR A 219 -1.76 17.92 -21.25
C THR A 219 -1.66 16.60 -22.01
N GLN A 220 -2.57 15.67 -21.70
CA GLN A 220 -2.62 14.33 -22.28
C GLN A 220 -4.05 13.77 -22.15
N PRO A 221 -4.44 12.80 -22.99
CA PRO A 221 -5.73 12.13 -22.84
C PRO A 221 -5.74 11.29 -21.57
N MET A 222 -6.74 11.51 -20.72
CA MET A 222 -7.06 10.65 -19.58
C MET A 222 -8.57 10.52 -19.51
N THR A 223 -9.11 9.32 -19.60
CA THR A 223 -10.55 9.06 -19.37
C THR A 223 -10.81 8.80 -17.88
N PHE A 224 -9.93 8.00 -17.28
CA PHE A 224 -9.95 7.67 -15.86
C PHE A 224 -8.62 8.02 -15.22
N VAL A 225 -8.67 8.49 -13.97
CA VAL A 225 -7.50 8.80 -13.18
C VAL A 225 -7.45 7.89 -11.95
N SER A 226 -6.23 7.54 -11.54
CA SER A 226 -5.99 6.88 -10.26
C SER A 226 -5.87 7.93 -9.18
N GLN A 227 -6.82 7.97 -8.26
CA GLN A 227 -6.80 8.90 -7.14
C GLN A 227 -7.46 8.31 -5.90
N HIS A 228 -7.10 8.82 -4.73
CA HIS A 228 -7.86 8.58 -3.52
C HIS A 228 -8.78 9.78 -3.24
N ASN A 229 -10.09 9.56 -3.26
CA ASN A 229 -11.10 10.62 -3.30
C ASN A 229 -11.26 11.42 -1.99
N PHE A 230 -10.84 10.87 -0.84
CA PHE A 230 -11.09 11.43 0.47
C PHE A 230 -9.79 11.64 1.26
N ALA A 231 -8.94 12.57 0.80
CA ALA A 231 -7.62 12.78 1.41
C ALA A 231 -7.68 13.25 2.88
N ASN A 232 -8.82 13.83 3.30
CA ASN A 232 -9.00 14.58 4.55
C ASN A 232 -7.86 15.58 4.86
N ALA A 233 -7.20 16.04 3.79
CA ALA A 233 -6.07 16.94 3.77
C ALA A 233 -6.16 17.82 2.51
N THR A 234 -5.80 19.08 2.65
CA THR A 234 -5.74 20.05 1.56
C THR A 234 -4.51 19.78 0.70
N ASN A 235 -4.75 19.36 -0.54
CA ASN A 235 -3.78 19.27 -1.62
C ASN A 235 -3.98 20.45 -2.59
N TYR A 236 -3.07 20.59 -3.58
CA TYR A 236 -3.09 21.75 -4.46
C TYR A 236 -2.94 21.38 -5.93
N LEU A 237 -3.62 22.14 -6.79
CA LEU A 237 -3.47 22.14 -8.23
C LEU A 237 -3.06 23.54 -8.70
N ALA A 238 -2.01 23.66 -9.50
CA ALA A 238 -1.56 24.92 -10.09
C ALA A 238 -1.29 24.75 -11.59
N PRO A 239 -1.48 25.80 -12.41
CA PRO A 239 -1.21 25.75 -13.84
C PRO A 239 0.30 25.68 -14.12
N GLY A 240 0.66 24.98 -15.20
CA GLY A 240 2.03 24.85 -15.68
C GLY A 240 2.94 24.00 -14.78
N ASN A 241 4.21 23.95 -15.16
CA ASN A 241 5.24 23.30 -14.38
C ASN A 241 5.77 24.22 -13.27
N GLN A 242 5.40 23.93 -12.03
CA GLN A 242 5.78 24.65 -10.82
C GLN A 242 6.37 23.71 -9.75
N VAL A 243 6.83 22.50 -10.11
CA VAL A 243 7.29 21.51 -9.11
C VAL A 243 8.50 21.99 -8.29
N SER A 244 9.29 22.91 -8.82
CA SER A 244 10.44 23.54 -8.14
C SER A 244 10.07 24.80 -7.34
N ALA A 245 8.83 25.31 -7.47
CA ALA A 245 8.40 26.51 -6.77
C ALA A 245 8.19 26.22 -5.28
N LEU A 246 8.76 27.07 -4.42
CA LEU A 246 8.56 26.98 -2.97
C LEU A 246 7.07 27.14 -2.61
N THR A 247 6.39 28.09 -3.23
CA THR A 247 4.95 28.34 -3.08
C THR A 247 4.34 28.30 -4.47
N LEU A 248 3.28 27.53 -4.66
CA LEU A 248 2.57 27.49 -5.95
C LEU A 248 1.79 28.80 -6.15
N THR A 249 1.87 29.37 -7.35
CA THR A 249 1.04 30.50 -7.78
C THR A 249 -0.24 30.00 -8.44
N ASP A 250 -1.33 30.77 -8.28
CA ASP A 250 -2.65 30.45 -8.82
C ASP A 250 -3.15 29.03 -8.43
N ALA A 251 -2.78 28.60 -7.23
CA ALA A 251 -3.11 27.29 -6.72
C ALA A 251 -4.58 27.22 -6.27
N THR A 252 -5.24 26.14 -6.65
CA THR A 252 -6.57 25.76 -6.16
C THR A 252 -6.47 24.56 -5.24
N LYS A 253 -7.38 24.46 -4.27
CA LYS A 253 -7.41 23.36 -3.30
C LYS A 253 -8.04 22.10 -3.91
N LEU A 254 -7.51 20.95 -3.52
CA LEU A 254 -7.96 19.61 -3.91
C LEU A 254 -8.06 18.74 -2.64
N MET A 255 -9.17 18.04 -2.43
CA MET A 255 -9.37 17.15 -1.27
C MET A 255 -9.15 15.67 -1.61
N SER A 256 -8.31 15.39 -2.61
CA SER A 256 -7.93 14.05 -3.05
C SER A 256 -6.42 13.94 -3.23
N PHE A 257 -5.88 12.74 -3.02
CA PHE A 257 -4.51 12.41 -3.42
C PHE A 257 -4.54 11.87 -4.84
N ARG A 258 -3.77 12.46 -5.75
CA ARG A 258 -3.84 12.12 -7.17
C ARG A 258 -2.51 11.60 -7.68
N TYR A 259 -2.56 10.44 -8.33
CA TYR A 259 -1.42 9.68 -8.87
C TYR A 259 -0.34 9.30 -7.85
N LEU A 260 -0.55 9.53 -6.55
CA LEU A 260 0.36 9.17 -5.48
C LEU A 260 -0.24 8.00 -4.68
N LYS A 261 0.53 6.92 -4.52
CA LYS A 261 0.13 5.70 -3.79
C LYS A 261 0.84 5.54 -2.45
N SER A 262 2.15 5.79 -2.40
CA SER A 262 2.94 5.59 -1.17
C SER A 262 4.18 6.47 -1.11
N VAL A 263 4.64 6.72 0.12
CA VAL A 263 5.97 7.27 0.43
C VAL A 263 6.67 6.27 1.34
N ALA A 264 7.89 5.89 0.99
CA ALA A 264 8.73 4.98 1.76
C ALA A 264 10.06 5.63 2.10
N VAL A 265 10.60 5.31 3.28
CA VAL A 265 11.84 5.89 3.80
C VAL A 265 12.83 4.80 4.20
N SER A 266 14.11 5.08 4.00
CA SER A 266 15.19 4.29 4.58
C SER A 266 15.32 4.65 6.05
N SER A 267 15.06 3.67 6.92
CA SER A 267 15.13 3.84 8.37
C SER A 267 15.44 2.51 9.05
N PRO A 268 15.97 2.53 10.30
CA PRO A 268 16.09 1.34 11.14
C PRO A 268 14.71 0.96 11.69
N SER A 269 13.80 0.57 10.78
CA SER A 269 12.40 0.30 11.06
C SER A 269 12.17 -1.14 11.51
N GLN A 270 11.21 -1.32 12.42
CA GLN A 270 10.67 -2.63 12.80
C GLN A 270 9.61 -3.15 11.80
N GLY A 271 9.22 -2.33 10.81
CA GLY A 271 8.15 -2.61 9.85
C GLY A 271 7.05 -1.56 9.86
N ALA A 272 6.02 -1.81 9.05
CA ALA A 272 4.84 -0.99 8.99
C ALA A 272 3.57 -1.74 9.44
N ILE A 273 2.70 -1.00 10.11
CA ILE A 273 1.32 -1.36 10.41
C ILE A 273 0.45 -0.75 9.32
N LEU A 274 -0.36 -1.57 8.67
CA LEU A 274 -1.28 -1.15 7.65
C LEU A 274 -2.71 -1.18 8.17
N CYS A 275 -3.34 -0.01 8.26
CA CYS A 275 -4.75 0.13 8.60
C CYS A 275 -5.58 -0.06 7.32
N PHE A 276 -6.32 -1.16 7.23
CA PHE A 276 -7.04 -1.61 6.04
C PHE A 276 -8.54 -1.70 6.34
N GLY A 277 -9.36 -1.00 5.56
CA GLY A 277 -10.78 -0.91 5.84
C GLY A 277 -11.58 0.09 4.99
N ASP A 278 -12.72 0.50 5.55
CA ASP A 278 -13.68 1.42 4.93
C ASP A 278 -13.48 2.91 5.32
N SER A 279 -14.56 3.71 5.26
CA SER A 279 -14.65 5.13 5.62
C SER A 279 -14.23 5.43 7.05
N ILE A 280 -14.43 4.52 7.99
CA ILE A 280 -14.03 4.69 9.39
C ILE A 280 -12.50 4.64 9.49
N THR A 281 -11.87 3.74 8.74
CA THR A 281 -10.40 3.66 8.62
C THR A 281 -9.83 4.82 7.82
N ASP A 282 -10.48 5.18 6.71
CA ASP A 282 -10.12 6.33 5.87
C ASP A 282 -10.14 7.65 6.67
N GLY A 283 -11.07 7.74 7.64
CA GLY A 283 -11.13 8.83 8.61
C GLY A 283 -12.27 9.82 8.35
N SER A 284 -13.38 9.33 7.79
CA SER A 284 -14.59 10.12 7.59
C SER A 284 -15.01 10.82 8.88
N ARG A 285 -15.49 12.06 8.76
CA ARG A 285 -15.91 12.94 9.87
C ARG A 285 -14.81 13.38 10.84
N SER A 286 -13.56 13.00 10.61
CA SER A 286 -12.44 13.68 11.29
C SER A 286 -12.27 15.09 10.72
N THR A 287 -11.87 16.05 11.56
CA THR A 287 -11.64 17.44 11.13
C THR A 287 -10.49 17.49 10.09
N ALA A 288 -10.78 18.01 8.90
CA ALA A 288 -9.81 18.11 7.82
C ALA A 288 -8.54 18.89 8.25
N ASP A 289 -7.38 18.51 7.70
CA ASP A 289 -6.07 19.14 7.96
C ASP A 289 -5.55 19.04 9.41
N THR A 290 -6.22 18.31 10.29
CA THR A 290 -5.79 18.16 11.70
C THR A 290 -5.13 16.81 12.02
N ASN A 291 -5.18 15.85 11.10
CA ASN A 291 -4.64 14.50 11.27
C ASN A 291 -5.14 13.83 12.57
N GLN A 292 -6.46 13.88 12.78
CA GLN A 292 -7.18 13.32 13.94
C GLN A 292 -7.82 11.96 13.65
N ARG A 293 -7.50 11.36 12.49
CA ARG A 293 -7.93 10.01 12.13
C ARG A 293 -7.26 9.00 13.07
N TRP A 294 -7.95 7.91 13.41
CA TRP A 294 -7.38 6.94 14.36
C TRP A 294 -6.02 6.36 13.91
N PRO A 295 -5.71 6.15 12.60
CA PRO A 295 -4.37 5.73 12.18
C PRO A 295 -3.29 6.77 12.44
N ASP A 296 -3.58 8.06 12.22
CA ASP A 296 -2.64 9.16 12.51
C ASP A 296 -2.36 9.25 14.02
N LEU A 297 -3.40 9.06 14.84
CA LEU A 297 -3.30 9.07 16.30
C LEU A 297 -2.56 7.84 16.83
N LEU A 298 -2.77 6.66 16.23
CA LEU A 298 -1.98 5.45 16.51
C LEU A 298 -0.50 5.70 16.20
N ALA A 299 -0.18 6.31 15.06
CA ALA A 299 1.19 6.63 14.68
C ALA A 299 1.87 7.55 15.72
N LYS A 300 1.15 8.57 16.21
CA LYS A 300 1.63 9.44 17.31
C LYS A 300 1.90 8.65 18.59
N ARG A 301 1.00 7.73 18.98
CA ARG A 301 1.17 6.88 20.18
C ARG A 301 2.37 5.94 20.05
N LEU A 302 2.56 5.31 18.90
CA LEU A 302 3.68 4.41 18.64
C LEU A 302 5.02 5.14 18.69
N ALA A 303 5.11 6.32 18.05
CA ALA A 303 6.31 7.15 18.04
C ALA A 303 6.71 7.63 19.46
N ALA A 304 5.72 7.82 20.35
CA ALA A 304 5.95 8.21 21.74
C ALA A 304 6.29 7.03 22.68
N ASN A 305 6.21 5.78 22.20
CA ASN A 305 6.45 4.57 22.98
C ASN A 305 7.72 3.86 22.50
N SER A 306 8.79 3.88 23.31
CA SER A 306 10.13 3.41 22.89
C SER A 306 10.18 2.02 22.24
N PRO A 307 9.46 0.99 22.75
CA PRO A 307 9.43 -0.34 22.10
C PRO A 307 8.89 -0.32 20.67
N THR A 308 8.02 0.64 20.33
CA THR A 308 7.33 0.71 19.03
C THR A 308 7.70 1.94 18.20
N ALA A 309 8.64 2.77 18.67
CA ALA A 309 8.93 4.08 18.10
C ALA A 309 9.44 4.04 16.66
N THR A 310 9.86 2.87 16.17
CA THR A 310 10.36 2.66 14.80
C THR A 310 9.38 1.88 13.91
N LEU A 311 8.12 1.72 14.33
CA LEU A 311 7.04 1.21 13.49
C LEU A 311 6.36 2.34 12.72
N ALA A 312 6.15 2.12 11.43
CA ALA A 312 5.31 2.98 10.60
C ALA A 312 3.83 2.63 10.74
N VAL A 313 2.98 3.59 10.39
CA VAL A 313 1.55 3.39 10.18
C VAL A 313 1.19 3.93 8.80
N MET A 314 0.47 3.12 8.03
CA MET A 314 -0.08 3.49 6.73
C MET A 314 -1.59 3.28 6.73
N ASN A 315 -2.31 4.15 6.03
CA ASN A 315 -3.78 4.10 5.97
C ASN A 315 -4.23 3.84 4.52
N VAL A 316 -4.87 2.71 4.29
CA VAL A 316 -5.43 2.31 2.99
C VAL A 316 -6.93 2.08 3.09
N GLY A 317 -7.60 2.87 3.93
CA GLY A 317 -9.04 2.98 3.99
C GLY A 317 -9.64 3.48 2.68
N ILE A 318 -10.83 2.99 2.32
CA ILE A 318 -11.62 3.51 1.20
C ILE A 318 -13.05 3.74 1.68
N GLY A 319 -13.54 4.98 1.59
CA GLY A 319 -14.93 5.29 1.91
C GLY A 319 -15.96 4.37 1.23
N GLY A 320 -16.84 3.75 2.02
CA GLY A 320 -17.87 2.85 1.52
C GLY A 320 -17.38 1.48 1.04
N ASN A 321 -16.12 1.12 1.27
CA ASN A 321 -15.59 -0.18 0.85
C ASN A 321 -16.27 -1.36 1.55
N ARG A 322 -16.11 -2.53 0.94
CA ARG A 322 -16.77 -3.77 1.29
C ARG A 322 -15.78 -4.92 1.17
N ILE A 323 -16.02 -6.01 1.90
CA ILE A 323 -15.17 -7.19 1.88
C ILE A 323 -15.33 -7.97 0.57
N LEU A 324 -16.57 -8.21 0.14
CA LEU A 324 -16.87 -9.18 -0.92
C LEU A 324 -17.18 -8.55 -2.29
N HIS A 325 -17.69 -7.33 -2.32
CA HIS A 325 -18.21 -6.72 -3.55
C HIS A 325 -17.59 -5.35 -3.82
N ASP A 326 -17.40 -5.03 -5.09
CA ASP A 326 -16.89 -3.74 -5.51
C ASP A 326 -17.99 -2.67 -5.41
N VAL A 327 -17.61 -1.45 -5.02
CA VAL A 327 -18.52 -0.29 -4.95
C VAL A 327 -17.76 1.01 -5.24
N THR A 328 -17.47 1.85 -4.24
CA THR A 328 -16.62 3.05 -4.38
C THR A 328 -15.23 2.71 -4.91
N GLY A 329 -14.75 1.51 -4.58
CA GLY A 329 -13.52 0.94 -5.11
C GLY A 329 -13.61 -0.58 -5.11
N PRO A 330 -12.54 -1.28 -5.53
CA PRO A 330 -12.49 -2.73 -5.48
C PRO A 330 -12.66 -3.24 -4.06
N SER A 331 -13.31 -4.39 -3.91
CA SER A 331 -13.50 -5.10 -2.65
C SER A 331 -12.18 -5.36 -1.91
N SER A 332 -12.24 -5.45 -0.58
CA SER A 332 -11.08 -5.73 0.25
C SER A 332 -10.42 -7.08 -0.10
N LEU A 333 -11.20 -8.09 -0.53
CA LEU A 333 -10.64 -9.32 -1.09
C LEU A 333 -9.87 -9.06 -2.40
N SER A 334 -10.40 -8.29 -3.35
CA SER A 334 -9.73 -8.11 -4.64
C SER A 334 -8.47 -7.23 -4.52
N ARG A 335 -8.47 -6.24 -3.62
CA ARG A 335 -7.37 -5.27 -3.49
C ARG A 335 -6.30 -5.65 -2.46
N PHE A 336 -6.45 -6.72 -1.69
CA PHE A 336 -5.52 -7.05 -0.61
C PHE A 336 -4.06 -7.14 -1.09
N ASP A 337 -3.77 -7.83 -2.19
CA ASP A 337 -2.38 -7.94 -2.67
C ASP A 337 -1.82 -6.56 -3.06
N ARG A 338 -2.60 -5.80 -3.83
CA ARG A 338 -2.25 -4.48 -4.35
C ARG A 338 -2.04 -3.42 -3.26
N ASP A 339 -2.91 -3.41 -2.25
CA ASP A 339 -2.94 -2.37 -1.21
C ASP A 339 -2.22 -2.80 0.07
N VAL A 340 -1.85 -4.08 0.20
CA VAL A 340 -1.18 -4.62 1.40
C VAL A 340 0.18 -5.21 1.08
N LEU A 341 0.23 -6.21 0.19
CA LEU A 341 1.44 -7.00 -0.04
C LEU A 341 2.48 -6.25 -0.90
N GLU A 342 2.03 -5.36 -1.77
CA GLU A 342 2.91 -4.54 -2.63
C GLU A 342 3.49 -3.30 -1.92
N LEU A 343 3.11 -3.05 -0.66
CA LEU A 343 3.65 -1.93 0.12
C LEU A 343 4.93 -2.32 0.87
N ALA A 344 5.83 -1.35 1.01
CA ALA A 344 7.18 -1.59 1.53
C ALA A 344 7.17 -1.96 3.02
N ASN A 345 7.70 -3.15 3.33
CA ASN A 345 8.00 -3.66 4.69
C ASN A 345 6.79 -3.68 5.64
N VAL A 346 5.60 -4.03 5.15
CA VAL A 346 4.44 -4.30 6.00
C VAL A 346 4.71 -5.53 6.87
N LYS A 347 4.30 -5.47 8.14
CA LYS A 347 4.39 -6.57 9.11
C LYS A 347 3.06 -6.87 9.78
N TYR A 348 2.24 -5.85 9.94
CA TYR A 348 0.94 -5.95 10.61
C TYR A 348 -0.15 -5.36 9.73
N VAL A 349 -1.31 -6.00 9.73
CA VAL A 349 -2.53 -5.50 9.12
C VAL A 349 -3.57 -5.34 10.23
N VAL A 350 -4.18 -4.17 10.35
CA VAL A 350 -5.37 -3.96 11.19
C VAL A 350 -6.57 -3.91 10.24
N LEU A 351 -7.43 -4.92 10.31
CA LEU A 351 -8.62 -5.04 9.46
C LEU A 351 -9.85 -4.50 10.19
N LEU A 352 -10.43 -3.42 9.67
CA LEU A 352 -11.73 -2.87 10.08
C LEU A 352 -12.61 -2.69 8.84
N GLU A 353 -13.39 -3.71 8.50
CA GLU A 353 -14.16 -3.77 7.25
C GLU A 353 -15.42 -4.61 7.44
N GLY A 354 -16.46 -4.35 6.65
CA GLY A 354 -17.68 -5.18 6.59
C GLY A 354 -18.96 -4.46 6.99
N ILE A 355 -18.89 -3.24 7.55
CA ILE A 355 -20.10 -2.50 7.93
C ILE A 355 -20.95 -2.11 6.71
N ASN A 356 -20.31 -1.83 5.58
CA ASN A 356 -21.02 -1.51 4.34
C ASN A 356 -21.60 -2.75 3.67
N ASP A 357 -20.99 -3.93 3.82
CA ASP A 357 -21.60 -5.19 3.39
C ASP A 357 -22.92 -5.40 4.14
N ILE A 358 -22.88 -5.33 5.47
CA ILE A 358 -24.06 -5.50 6.33
C ILE A 358 -25.10 -4.44 6.01
N GLY A 359 -24.69 -3.18 5.94
CA GLY A 359 -25.63 -2.11 5.72
C GLY A 359 -26.31 -2.16 4.35
N HIS A 360 -25.60 -2.51 3.27
CA HIS A 360 -26.24 -2.66 1.96
C HIS A 360 -27.09 -3.94 1.86
N SER A 361 -26.65 -5.04 2.47
CA SER A 361 -27.40 -6.30 2.49
C SER A 361 -28.70 -6.22 3.28
N TYR A 362 -28.75 -5.39 4.33
CA TYR A 362 -29.86 -5.32 5.27
C TYR A 362 -30.51 -3.94 5.35
N ASP A 363 -30.28 -3.05 4.39
CA ASP A 363 -31.04 -1.81 4.23
C ASP A 363 -32.52 -2.15 4.06
N GLN A 364 -33.39 -1.50 4.84
CA GLN A 364 -34.84 -1.72 4.77
C GLN A 364 -35.48 -1.10 3.53
N LYS A 365 -34.80 -0.15 2.87
CA LYS A 365 -35.33 0.57 1.70
C LYS A 365 -34.93 -0.12 0.41
N ASN A 366 -33.63 -0.29 0.18
CA ASN A 366 -33.08 -0.82 -1.07
C ASN A 366 -31.95 -1.82 -0.80
N PRO A 367 -32.24 -3.02 -0.27
CA PRO A 367 -31.19 -4.00 -0.04
C PRO A 367 -30.67 -4.59 -1.36
N TYR A 368 -29.37 -4.85 -1.41
CA TYR A 368 -28.72 -5.53 -2.53
C TYR A 368 -27.47 -6.27 -2.07
N ASP A 369 -26.97 -7.18 -2.93
CA ASP A 369 -25.83 -8.06 -2.64
C ASP A 369 -25.90 -8.63 -1.21
N HIS A 370 -26.97 -9.38 -0.91
CA HIS A 370 -27.18 -9.93 0.43
C HIS A 370 -25.99 -10.80 0.85
N VAL A 371 -25.37 -10.47 1.99
CA VAL A 371 -24.25 -11.16 2.60
C VAL A 371 -24.63 -11.61 4.01
N SER A 372 -24.44 -12.89 4.29
CA SER A 372 -24.60 -13.49 5.62
C SER A 372 -23.36 -13.29 6.50
N VAL A 373 -23.52 -13.45 7.82
CA VAL A 373 -22.35 -13.45 8.74
C VAL A 373 -21.35 -14.55 8.39
N GLN A 374 -21.81 -15.70 7.89
CA GLN A 374 -20.93 -16.81 7.50
C GLN A 374 -20.06 -16.47 6.30
N GLU A 375 -20.60 -15.71 5.33
CA GLU A 375 -19.83 -15.23 4.17
C GLU A 375 -18.80 -14.17 4.57
N LEU A 376 -19.15 -13.26 5.49
CA LEU A 376 -18.20 -12.29 6.05
C LEU A 376 -17.06 -13.00 6.79
N ILE A 377 -17.38 -13.95 7.66
CA ILE A 377 -16.39 -14.77 8.38
C ILE A 377 -15.50 -15.55 7.39
N ALA A 378 -16.09 -16.15 6.35
CA ALA A 378 -15.32 -16.86 5.33
C ALA A 378 -14.36 -15.93 4.57
N ALA A 379 -14.79 -14.72 4.27
CA ALA A 379 -13.95 -13.73 3.62
C ALA A 379 -12.82 -13.22 4.53
N ASP A 380 -13.08 -12.96 5.81
CA ASP A 380 -12.05 -12.63 6.79
C ASP A 380 -11.01 -13.75 6.91
N ARG A 381 -11.44 -15.02 6.92
CA ARG A 381 -10.54 -16.17 6.89
C ARG A 381 -9.63 -16.21 5.66
N LEU A 382 -10.13 -15.79 4.49
CA LEU A 382 -9.32 -15.69 3.28
C LEU A 382 -8.27 -14.58 3.41
N LEU A 383 -8.64 -13.43 3.98
CA LEU A 383 -7.70 -12.35 4.27
C LEU A 383 -6.63 -12.80 5.27
N ILE A 384 -7.03 -13.52 6.33
CA ILE A 384 -6.11 -14.08 7.32
C ILE A 384 -5.13 -15.05 6.67
N THR A 385 -5.64 -15.99 5.88
CA THR A 385 -4.82 -16.97 5.16
C THR A 385 -3.79 -16.29 4.25
N ARG A 386 -4.19 -15.24 3.53
CA ARG A 386 -3.29 -14.48 2.64
C ARG A 386 -2.26 -13.67 3.40
N ALA A 387 -2.63 -13.07 4.53
CA ALA A 387 -1.69 -12.37 5.41
C ALA A 387 -0.61 -13.35 5.91
N HIS A 388 -1.02 -14.49 6.48
CA HIS A 388 -0.12 -15.51 7.01
C HIS A 388 0.77 -16.12 5.94
N ALA A 389 0.24 -16.38 4.73
CA ALA A 389 1.03 -16.87 3.60
C ALA A 389 2.19 -15.93 3.20
N ASN A 390 2.09 -14.64 3.55
CA ASN A 390 3.12 -13.63 3.31
C ASN A 390 3.87 -13.22 4.58
N GLY A 391 3.73 -13.99 5.67
CA GLY A 391 4.40 -13.74 6.94
C GLY A 391 3.94 -12.47 7.65
N LEU A 392 2.75 -11.97 7.33
CA LEU A 392 2.13 -10.83 7.99
C LEU A 392 1.27 -11.30 9.16
N LYS A 393 1.21 -10.50 10.22
CA LYS A 393 0.22 -10.66 11.28
C LYS A 393 -1.01 -9.82 10.96
N ILE A 394 -2.19 -10.38 11.19
CA ILE A 394 -3.46 -9.70 10.94
C ILE A 394 -4.27 -9.61 12.23
N ILE A 395 -4.72 -8.40 12.52
CA ILE A 395 -5.40 -8.01 13.75
C ILE A 395 -6.82 -7.62 13.37
N GLY A 396 -7.80 -8.34 13.90
CA GLY A 396 -9.21 -8.07 13.65
C GLY A 396 -9.69 -6.92 14.52
N ALA A 397 -10.33 -5.92 13.93
CA ALA A 397 -10.99 -4.86 14.66
C ALA A 397 -12.50 -5.04 14.59
N THR A 398 -13.18 -5.00 15.74
CA THR A 398 -14.64 -5.10 15.77
C THR A 398 -15.27 -3.88 15.09
N LEU A 399 -16.33 -4.09 14.31
CA LEU A 399 -17.14 -3.03 13.73
C LEU A 399 -17.71 -2.12 14.82
N THR A 400 -17.65 -0.80 14.61
CA THR A 400 -18.28 0.18 15.51
C THR A 400 -19.81 0.05 15.48
N PRO A 401 -20.53 0.67 16.41
CA PRO A 401 -21.98 0.79 16.32
C PRO A 401 -22.42 1.41 15.00
N TYR A 402 -23.64 1.11 14.55
CA TYR A 402 -24.21 1.75 13.35
C TYR A 402 -25.71 2.09 13.48
N LEU A 403 -26.36 1.84 14.62
CA LEU A 403 -27.74 2.28 14.85
C LEU A 403 -27.75 3.69 15.46
N PRO A 404 -28.66 4.59 15.03
CA PRO A 404 -29.61 4.48 13.91
C PRO A 404 -29.13 5.19 12.62
N THR A 405 -28.07 4.71 11.95
CA THR A 405 -27.67 5.29 10.66
C THR A 405 -28.71 5.01 9.55
N GLY A 406 -28.68 5.77 8.46
CA GLY A 406 -29.75 5.78 7.45
C GLY A 406 -30.01 4.46 6.72
N TYR A 407 -29.04 3.55 6.72
CA TYR A 407 -29.08 2.22 6.08
C TYR A 407 -28.90 1.08 7.11
N SER A 408 -29.07 1.40 8.40
CA SER A 408 -29.05 0.40 9.48
C SER A 408 -30.39 -0.31 9.62
N SER A 409 -30.38 -1.49 10.23
CA SER A 409 -31.60 -2.23 10.55
C SER A 409 -31.37 -3.18 11.73
N PRO A 410 -32.43 -3.59 12.47
CA PRO A 410 -32.29 -4.59 13.52
C PRO A 410 -31.70 -5.92 13.04
N ALA A 411 -31.99 -6.32 11.79
CA ALA A 411 -31.44 -7.54 11.21
C ALA A 411 -29.94 -7.41 10.90
N GLY A 412 -29.51 -6.27 10.33
CA GLY A 412 -28.09 -6.03 10.11
C GLY A 412 -27.32 -5.88 11.43
N GLU A 413 -27.92 -5.33 12.49
CA GLU A 413 -27.29 -5.27 13.81
C GLU A 413 -27.02 -6.67 14.38
N GLN A 414 -27.94 -7.63 14.15
CA GLN A 414 -27.70 -9.02 14.54
C GLN A 414 -26.49 -9.61 13.81
N VAL A 415 -26.32 -9.30 12.52
CA VAL A 415 -25.16 -9.73 11.73
C VAL A 415 -23.87 -9.06 12.20
N ARG A 416 -23.90 -7.74 12.43
CA ARG A 416 -22.76 -6.95 12.95
C ARG A 416 -22.29 -7.48 14.31
N SER A 417 -23.24 -7.70 15.22
CA SER A 417 -22.99 -8.25 16.55
C SER A 417 -22.42 -9.67 16.49
N ALA A 418 -22.97 -10.52 15.62
CA ALA A 418 -22.46 -11.88 15.42
C ALA A 418 -21.03 -11.90 14.84
N LEU A 419 -20.74 -11.04 13.86
CA LEU A 419 -19.38 -10.89 13.31
C LEU A 419 -18.42 -10.41 14.40
N ASN A 420 -18.78 -9.37 15.15
CA ASN A 420 -17.97 -8.86 16.26
C ASN A 420 -17.74 -9.91 17.35
N GLN A 421 -18.73 -10.75 17.64
CA GLN A 421 -18.57 -11.86 18.58
C GLN A 421 -17.54 -12.87 18.06
N TRP A 422 -17.60 -13.24 16.77
CA TRP A 422 -16.61 -14.11 16.15
C TRP A 422 -15.21 -13.48 16.16
N ILE A 423 -15.05 -12.21 15.79
CA ILE A 423 -13.76 -11.51 15.85
C ILE A 423 -13.15 -11.61 17.25
N ARG A 424 -13.95 -11.38 18.31
CA ARG A 424 -13.46 -11.42 19.71
C ARG A 424 -13.10 -12.80 20.22
N THR A 425 -13.84 -13.83 19.81
CA THR A 425 -13.83 -15.13 20.49
C THR A 425 -13.38 -16.30 19.61
N GLY A 426 -13.34 -16.12 18.30
CA GLY A 426 -12.98 -17.15 17.33
C GLY A 426 -11.51 -17.56 17.39
N GLY A 427 -10.62 -16.64 17.80
CA GLY A 427 -9.19 -16.92 17.98
C GLY A 427 -8.41 -17.13 16.68
N GLU A 428 -8.98 -16.69 15.54
CA GLU A 428 -8.38 -16.88 14.20
C GLU A 428 -7.47 -15.70 13.79
N PHE A 429 -7.72 -14.50 14.31
CA PHE A 429 -6.80 -13.37 14.16
C PHE A 429 -5.63 -13.46 15.15
N ASP A 430 -4.48 -12.87 14.78
CA ASP A 430 -3.28 -12.82 15.64
C ASP A 430 -3.44 -11.88 16.85
N GLY A 431 -4.46 -11.03 16.81
CA GLY A 431 -4.86 -10.11 17.86
C GLY A 431 -6.22 -9.48 17.57
N VAL A 432 -6.81 -8.84 18.57
CA VAL A 432 -8.12 -8.18 18.46
C VAL A 432 -8.06 -6.77 19.02
N ILE A 433 -8.69 -5.83 18.33
CA ILE A 433 -8.95 -4.47 18.81
C ILE A 433 -10.48 -4.27 18.90
N ASP A 434 -10.98 -3.97 20.10
CA ASP A 434 -12.43 -3.83 20.34
C ASP A 434 -12.89 -2.37 20.18
N PHE A 435 -12.95 -1.90 18.93
CA PHE A 435 -13.43 -0.55 18.61
C PHE A 435 -14.92 -0.34 18.94
N GLU A 436 -15.76 -1.39 18.95
CA GLU A 436 -17.14 -1.25 19.42
C GLU A 436 -17.13 -0.82 20.89
N LYS A 437 -16.37 -1.51 21.74
CA LYS A 437 -16.24 -1.13 23.15
C LYS A 437 -15.64 0.27 23.32
N ALA A 438 -14.71 0.66 22.46
CA ALA A 438 -14.08 1.98 22.53
C ALA A 438 -15.03 3.14 22.19
N THR A 439 -16.09 2.88 21.43
CA THR A 439 -16.93 3.93 20.85
C THR A 439 -18.40 3.87 21.27
N SER A 440 -18.86 2.72 21.74
CA SER A 440 -20.26 2.51 22.12
C SER A 440 -20.64 3.14 23.46
N ASP A 441 -21.93 3.45 23.60
CA ASP A 441 -22.51 3.74 24.90
C ASP A 441 -22.59 2.45 25.73
N SER A 442 -22.02 2.45 26.93
CA SER A 442 -22.07 1.30 27.85
C SER A 442 -23.48 0.87 28.23
N ALA A 443 -24.46 1.79 28.21
CA ALA A 443 -25.87 1.49 28.46
C ALA A 443 -26.59 0.99 27.20
N LYS A 444 -26.04 1.27 26.02
CA LYS A 444 -26.63 0.95 24.72
C LYS A 444 -25.52 0.63 23.69
N ARG A 445 -25.05 -0.62 23.70
CA ARG A 445 -23.87 -1.04 22.93
C ARG A 445 -24.02 -0.98 21.40
N ASP A 446 -25.24 -0.94 20.91
CA ASP A 446 -25.57 -0.83 19.49
C ASP A 446 -25.60 0.63 18.98
N ALA A 447 -25.35 1.61 19.86
CA ALA A 447 -25.22 3.02 19.52
C ALA A 447 -23.86 3.60 19.96
N PHE A 448 -23.39 4.61 19.23
CA PHE A 448 -22.25 5.41 19.68
C PHE A 448 -22.56 6.14 20.98
N LEU A 449 -21.56 6.27 21.84
CA LEU A 449 -21.60 7.27 22.91
C LEU A 449 -21.69 8.65 22.25
N SER A 450 -22.62 9.49 22.69
CA SER A 450 -22.92 10.77 22.05
C SER A 450 -21.71 11.70 21.88
N THR A 451 -20.73 11.63 22.79
CA THR A 451 -19.47 12.39 22.69
C THR A 451 -18.59 11.93 21.53
N TYR A 452 -18.71 10.68 21.09
CA TYR A 452 -17.90 10.07 20.04
C TYR A 452 -18.59 10.05 18.66
N ASP A 453 -19.89 10.25 18.62
CA ASP A 453 -20.71 10.27 17.40
C ASP A 453 -20.52 11.59 16.62
N SER A 454 -20.33 11.51 15.30
CA SER A 454 -20.37 12.69 14.43
C SER A 454 -21.77 13.24 14.18
N GLY A 455 -22.80 12.51 14.63
CA GLY A 455 -24.22 12.78 14.41
C GLY A 455 -24.82 12.05 13.21
N ASP A 456 -24.05 11.19 12.53
CA ASP A 456 -24.58 10.30 11.48
C ASP A 456 -24.75 8.86 11.93
N HIS A 457 -24.42 8.59 13.21
CA HIS A 457 -24.57 7.31 13.88
C HIS A 457 -23.79 6.16 13.23
N LEU A 458 -22.76 6.48 12.44
CA LEU A 458 -21.88 5.52 11.77
C LEU A 458 -20.41 5.86 11.97
N HIS A 459 -20.07 7.15 11.81
CA HIS A 459 -18.69 7.59 11.84
C HIS A 459 -18.35 8.23 13.19
N PRO A 460 -17.18 7.88 13.77
CA PRO A 460 -16.66 8.61 14.91
C PRO A 460 -16.27 10.05 14.52
N ASN A 461 -16.57 11.01 15.39
CA ASN A 461 -15.95 12.35 15.33
C ASN A 461 -14.50 12.30 15.85
N ASP A 462 -13.80 13.45 15.93
CA ASP A 462 -12.42 13.51 16.43
C ASP A 462 -12.22 12.87 17.82
N ALA A 463 -13.18 13.04 18.75
CA ALA A 463 -13.11 12.42 20.07
C ALA A 463 -13.30 10.89 20.00
N GLY A 464 -14.18 10.42 19.12
CA GLY A 464 -14.36 9.00 18.85
C GLY A 464 -13.15 8.35 18.19
N MET A 465 -12.55 9.01 17.20
CA MET A 465 -11.30 8.57 16.55
C MET A 465 -10.15 8.49 17.56
N LYS A 466 -10.08 9.45 18.48
CA LYS A 466 -9.11 9.41 19.59
C LYS A 466 -9.39 8.26 20.55
N SER A 467 -10.66 8.01 20.92
CA SER A 467 -11.02 6.88 21.77
C SER A 467 -10.61 5.53 21.15
N MET A 468 -10.87 5.37 19.85
CA MET A 468 -10.40 4.21 19.08
C MET A 468 -8.89 4.08 19.16
N ALA A 469 -8.14 5.13 18.80
CA ALA A 469 -6.68 5.09 18.81
C ALA A 469 -6.12 4.78 20.19
N ASP A 470 -6.66 5.36 21.27
CA ASP A 470 -6.22 5.14 22.66
C ASP A 470 -6.51 3.72 23.15
N SER A 471 -7.58 3.08 22.64
CA SER A 471 -7.95 1.70 23.01
C SER A 471 -6.98 0.62 22.51
N ILE A 472 -6.12 0.95 21.54
CA ILE A 472 -5.21 -0.01 20.93
C ILE A 472 -4.07 -0.34 21.91
N ASP A 473 -3.95 -1.62 22.28
CA ASP A 473 -2.79 -2.13 23.02
C ASP A 473 -1.58 -2.21 22.10
N LEU A 474 -0.56 -1.37 22.35
CA LEU A 474 0.62 -1.30 21.51
C LEU A 474 1.48 -2.57 21.57
N THR A 475 1.30 -3.42 22.59
CA THR A 475 2.05 -4.69 22.69
C THR A 475 1.68 -5.67 21.58
N LEU A 476 0.53 -5.49 20.90
CA LEU A 476 0.16 -6.22 19.69
C LEU A 476 1.23 -6.14 18.60
N PHE A 477 2.00 -5.06 18.56
CA PHE A 477 3.00 -4.78 17.53
C PHE A 477 4.45 -5.00 17.97
N THR A 478 4.65 -5.66 19.11
CA THR A 478 6.00 -5.94 19.67
C THR A 478 6.37 -7.42 19.59
N LYS A 479 5.50 -8.24 19.00
CA LYS A 479 5.60 -9.70 19.00
C LYS A 479 6.19 -10.24 17.72
#